data_AF-A0A953TYB3-F1
#
_entry.id   AF-A0A953TYB3-F1
#
_cell.length_a   1.000
_cell.length_b   1.000
_cell.length_c   1.000
_cell.angle_alpha   90.00
_cell.angle_beta   90.00
_cell.angle_gamma   90.00
#
_symmetry.space_group_name_H-M   'P 1'
#
loop_
_entity.id
_entity.type
_entity.pdbx_description
1 polymer ?
#
loop_
_entity_poly.entity_id
_entity_poly.type
_entity_poly.pdbx_seq_one_letter_code
_entity_poly.pdbx_strand_id
1 'polypeptide(L)'
;MRLSIVSMFVMGLAALVTGSAEARELGISLVTPAAPSLNACSEDQASADDRGPHISPALAADLITADGASAPDADTQGQRPVAFETSEAYQTRAKIHKYASFATLPLVGTELLVGQSLYNSGSTSARSAHIALGAGIVGLFAVNTVTGVWNLWESRTNPADRKRHVIHGLLMLASDAGFAATSMTGPGHGRNTTTQSQTFIDQRSLHRTIAITSIGLATAGYLVMLIGSH
;
A
#
# COMPACT_ATOMS: atom_id res chain seq x y z
N MET A 1 -12.38 -24.90 10.75
CA MET A 1 -11.03 -24.99 11.37
C MET A 1 -9.94 -24.27 10.55
N ARG A 2 -10.22 -23.09 9.96
CA ARG A 2 -9.25 -22.32 9.14
C ARG A 2 -9.01 -20.87 9.62
N LEU A 3 -9.73 -20.43 10.65
CA LEU A 3 -9.64 -19.06 11.18
C LEU A 3 -8.54 -18.86 12.24
N SER A 4 -7.92 -19.94 12.75
CA SER A 4 -7.05 -19.83 13.95
C SER A 4 -5.60 -19.46 13.66
N ILE A 5 -5.11 -19.65 12.43
CA ILE A 5 -3.68 -19.44 12.10
C ILE A 5 -3.40 -17.98 11.72
N VAL A 6 -4.32 -17.32 11.04
CA VAL A 6 -4.16 -15.92 10.61
C VAL A 6 -4.25 -14.96 11.81
N SER A 7 -5.10 -15.25 12.80
CA SER A 7 -5.23 -14.41 14.00
C SER A 7 -4.00 -14.44 14.90
N MET A 8 -3.26 -15.56 14.96
CA MET A 8 -2.05 -15.67 15.78
C MET A 8 -0.87 -14.90 15.16
N PHE A 9 -0.78 -14.82 13.82
CA PHE A 9 0.27 -14.06 13.15
C PHE A 9 0.07 -12.54 13.24
N VAL A 10 -1.18 -12.08 13.16
CA VAL A 10 -1.51 -10.65 13.30
C VAL A 10 -1.28 -10.13 14.72
N MET A 11 -1.56 -10.94 15.76
CA MET A 11 -1.23 -10.57 17.15
C MET A 11 0.28 -10.59 17.43
N GLY A 12 1.05 -11.50 16.83
CA GLY A 12 2.51 -11.52 16.97
C GLY A 12 3.21 -10.29 16.39
N LEU A 13 2.71 -9.77 15.25
CA LEU A 13 3.27 -8.57 14.62
C LEU A 13 2.88 -7.28 15.38
N ALA A 14 1.68 -7.20 15.95
CA ALA A 14 1.24 -6.06 16.75
C ALA A 14 2.00 -5.94 18.10
N ALA A 15 2.35 -7.08 18.72
CA ALA A 15 3.15 -7.11 19.95
C ALA A 15 4.61 -6.69 19.72
N LEU A 16 5.15 -6.84 18.50
CA LEU A 16 6.50 -6.39 18.16
C LEU A 16 6.57 -4.88 17.86
N VAL A 17 5.43 -4.26 17.50
CA VAL A 17 5.33 -2.81 17.21
C VAL A 17 5.09 -1.97 18.47
N THR A 18 4.65 -2.57 19.59
CA THR A 18 4.35 -1.83 20.84
C THR A 18 5.49 -1.81 21.86
N GLY A 19 6.63 -2.45 21.58
CA GLY A 19 7.80 -2.45 22.45
C GLY A 19 8.75 -1.27 22.23
N SER A 20 8.31 -0.02 22.44
CA SER A 20 9.22 1.14 22.55
C SER A 20 8.50 2.43 23.01
N ALA A 21 7.99 2.45 24.25
CA ALA A 21 7.53 3.69 24.88
C ALA A 21 8.66 4.58 25.45
N GLU A 22 9.93 4.17 25.34
CA GLU A 22 11.07 4.78 26.04
C GLU A 22 12.13 5.37 25.08
N ALA A 23 11.72 5.99 23.96
CA ALA A 23 12.65 6.68 23.06
C ALA A 23 12.14 8.05 22.58
N ARG A 24 11.42 8.77 23.44
CA ARG A 24 11.06 10.18 23.23
C ARG A 24 12.19 11.10 23.72
N GLU A 25 13.40 10.98 23.17
CA GLU A 25 14.40 12.04 23.41
C GLU A 25 15.56 12.17 22.40
N LEU A 26 15.43 11.65 21.17
CA LEU A 26 16.40 11.98 20.13
C LEU A 26 15.67 12.43 18.87
N GLY A 27 15.75 13.73 18.60
CA GLY A 27 15.08 14.44 17.53
C GLY A 27 15.34 13.86 16.14
N ILE A 28 14.50 12.92 15.73
CA ILE A 28 14.39 12.44 14.36
C ILE A 28 13.12 13.08 13.79
N SER A 29 13.34 14.10 12.95
CA SER A 29 12.29 14.75 12.18
C SER A 29 11.61 13.71 11.31
N LEU A 30 10.35 13.43 11.62
CA LEU A 30 9.47 12.60 10.80
C LEU A 30 9.32 13.33 9.46
N VAL A 31 9.95 12.83 8.40
CA VAL A 31 9.67 13.32 7.04
C VAL A 31 8.26 12.84 6.69
N THR A 32 7.29 13.71 6.97
CA THR A 32 5.92 13.59 6.50
C THR A 32 5.95 13.78 4.98
N PRO A 33 5.55 12.79 4.15
CA PRO A 33 5.35 13.06 2.74
C PRO A 33 4.18 14.04 2.59
N ALA A 34 4.48 15.22 2.05
CA ALA A 34 3.47 16.24 1.74
C ALA A 34 2.44 15.67 0.76
N ALA A 35 1.16 15.80 1.11
CA ALA A 35 0.07 15.50 0.19
C ALA A 35 0.11 16.52 -0.98
N PRO A 36 -0.07 16.09 -2.24
CA PRO A 36 -0.28 17.03 -3.33
C PRO A 36 -1.65 17.68 -3.16
N SER A 37 -1.66 18.99 -2.87
CA SER A 37 -2.84 19.84 -2.89
C SER A 37 -3.35 19.97 -4.33
N LEU A 38 -4.50 19.36 -4.62
CA LEU A 38 -5.25 19.61 -5.83
C LEU A 38 -5.93 20.98 -5.68
N ASN A 39 -5.31 22.04 -6.21
CA ASN A 39 -6.01 23.29 -6.48
C ASN A 39 -7.01 23.02 -7.59
N ALA A 40 -8.29 22.96 -7.21
CA ALA A 40 -9.41 23.01 -8.12
C ALA A 40 -9.47 24.39 -8.79
N CYS A 41 -9.80 24.37 -10.07
CA CYS A 41 -10.10 25.53 -10.89
C CYS A 41 -11.18 26.40 -10.24
N SER A 42 -10.95 27.71 -10.28
CA SER A 42 -11.90 28.76 -9.97
C SER A 42 -13.16 28.62 -10.83
N GLU A 43 -14.33 28.49 -10.20
CA GLU A 43 -15.62 28.78 -10.82
C GLU A 43 -16.09 30.17 -10.38
N ASP A 44 -16.53 30.92 -11.39
CA ASP A 44 -17.01 32.28 -11.35
C ASP A 44 -18.17 32.49 -10.36
N GLN A 45 -18.09 33.58 -9.61
CA GLN A 45 -19.19 34.10 -8.81
C GLN A 45 -20.26 34.72 -9.73
N ALA A 46 -21.43 34.08 -9.80
CA ALA A 46 -22.64 34.73 -10.29
C ALA A 46 -23.47 35.26 -9.11
N SER A 47 -23.64 36.58 -9.11
CA SER A 47 -24.38 37.43 -8.18
C SER A 47 -25.79 36.93 -7.87
N ALA A 48 -26.11 36.82 -6.57
CA ALA A 48 -27.46 36.79 -6.07
C ALA A 48 -27.98 38.25 -6.04
N ASP A 49 -29.00 38.56 -6.83
CA ASP A 49 -29.81 39.76 -6.65
C ASP A 49 -31.21 39.36 -6.17
N ASP A 50 -31.66 40.16 -5.23
CA ASP A 50 -32.78 40.02 -4.32
C ASP A 50 -34.03 40.64 -4.94
N ARG A 51 -35.12 39.85 -5.08
CA ARG A 51 -36.50 40.36 -5.18
C ARG A 51 -37.53 39.25 -4.98
N GLY A 52 -38.20 39.32 -3.83
CA GLY A 52 -39.42 38.59 -3.49
C GLY A 52 -40.66 39.01 -4.31
N PRO A 53 -41.84 38.45 -4.00
CA PRO A 53 -42.78 37.91 -4.98
C PRO A 53 -43.97 38.83 -5.31
N HIS A 54 -44.42 38.79 -6.56
CA HIS A 54 -45.73 39.32 -6.94
C HIS A 54 -46.62 38.19 -7.47
N ILE A 55 -47.44 37.64 -6.58
CA ILE A 55 -48.48 36.67 -6.91
C ILE A 55 -49.72 37.45 -7.32
N SER A 56 -50.13 37.35 -8.60
CA SER A 56 -51.43 37.83 -9.07
C SER A 56 -52.45 36.68 -8.97
N PRO A 57 -53.66 36.89 -8.41
CA PRO A 57 -54.59 35.82 -8.04
C PRO A 57 -55.47 35.33 -9.20
N ALA A 58 -55.12 35.63 -10.45
CA ALA A 58 -56.01 35.46 -11.60
C ALA A 58 -55.73 34.22 -12.47
N LEU A 59 -54.87 33.30 -12.02
CA LEU A 59 -54.54 32.07 -12.77
C LEU A 59 -54.62 30.80 -11.90
N ALA A 60 -55.55 30.79 -10.94
CA ALA A 60 -55.73 29.66 -10.01
C ALA A 60 -57.01 28.83 -10.29
N ALA A 61 -57.64 28.99 -11.45
CA ALA A 61 -58.97 28.42 -11.70
C ALA A 61 -59.12 27.68 -13.04
N ASP A 62 -58.02 27.36 -13.72
CA ASP A 62 -58.08 26.55 -14.94
C ASP A 62 -56.95 25.51 -14.90
N LEU A 63 -57.25 24.27 -15.30
CA LEU A 63 -56.46 23.04 -15.12
C LEU A 63 -56.74 22.22 -13.86
N ILE A 64 -58.03 22.09 -13.50
CA ILE A 64 -58.52 20.80 -12.98
C ILE A 64 -58.92 19.99 -14.22
N THR A 65 -58.07 19.01 -14.59
CA THR A 65 -58.34 17.75 -15.33
C THR A 65 -57.19 17.44 -16.29
N ALA A 66 -56.16 16.77 -15.78
CA ALA A 66 -55.31 15.87 -16.58
C ALA A 66 -54.89 14.72 -15.66
N ASP A 67 -55.68 13.65 -15.73
CA ASP A 67 -55.27 12.31 -15.32
C ASP A 67 -54.11 11.85 -16.21
N GLY A 68 -53.17 11.08 -15.65
CA GLY A 68 -52.15 10.37 -16.41
C GLY A 68 -50.75 11.00 -16.41
N ALA A 69 -49.98 10.69 -15.37
CA ALA A 69 -48.65 10.06 -15.45
C ALA A 69 -47.88 10.42 -14.17
N SER A 70 -47.87 9.50 -13.21
CA SER A 70 -46.75 9.44 -12.28
C SER A 70 -45.49 9.37 -13.14
N ALA A 71 -44.67 10.43 -13.12
CA ALA A 71 -43.31 10.34 -13.60
C ALA A 71 -42.73 9.09 -12.91
N PRO A 72 -42.19 8.11 -13.65
CA PRO A 72 -41.52 7.00 -13.00
C PRO A 72 -40.44 7.65 -12.13
N ASP A 73 -40.45 7.32 -10.83
CA ASP A 73 -39.30 7.56 -9.97
C ASP A 73 -38.09 7.20 -10.83
N ALA A 74 -37.25 8.20 -11.10
CA ALA A 74 -36.01 7.99 -11.80
C ALA A 74 -35.24 7.06 -10.89
N ASP A 75 -35.38 5.77 -11.18
CA ASP A 75 -34.68 4.68 -10.54
C ASP A 75 -33.21 5.09 -10.65
N THR A 76 -32.65 5.58 -9.55
CA THR A 76 -31.22 5.69 -9.38
C THR A 76 -30.74 4.25 -9.34
N GLN A 77 -30.76 3.61 -10.52
CA GLN A 77 -30.09 2.37 -10.79
C GLN A 77 -28.65 2.69 -10.52
N GLY A 78 -28.21 2.38 -9.30
CA GLY A 78 -26.81 2.40 -8.91
C GLY A 78 -26.07 1.77 -10.07
N GLN A 79 -25.12 2.53 -10.61
CA GLN A 79 -24.38 2.24 -11.83
C GLN A 79 -24.08 0.75 -11.89
N ARG A 80 -24.79 0.01 -12.77
CA ARG A 80 -24.69 -1.45 -12.80
C ARG A 80 -23.21 -1.82 -12.99
N PRO A 81 -22.64 -2.75 -12.20
CA PRO A 81 -21.26 -3.16 -12.37
C PRO A 81 -21.02 -3.56 -13.83
N VAL A 82 -20.15 -2.82 -14.52
CA VAL A 82 -19.79 -3.13 -15.90
C VAL A 82 -18.95 -4.40 -15.85
N ALA A 83 -19.40 -5.47 -16.50
CA ALA A 83 -18.63 -6.69 -16.63
C ALA A 83 -17.32 -6.38 -17.38
N PHE A 84 -16.18 -6.58 -16.72
CA PHE A 84 -14.86 -6.38 -17.29
C PHE A 84 -14.24 -7.74 -17.59
N GLU A 85 -14.00 -8.05 -18.86
CA GLU A 85 -13.31 -9.28 -19.26
C GLU A 85 -11.79 -9.07 -19.18
N THR A 86 -11.12 -9.97 -18.47
CA THR A 86 -9.66 -9.97 -18.35
C THR A 86 -9.06 -11.04 -19.26
N SER A 87 -7.90 -10.77 -19.86
CA SER A 87 -7.19 -11.77 -20.66
C SER A 87 -6.72 -12.97 -19.82
N GLU A 88 -6.47 -14.11 -20.46
CA GLU A 88 -5.85 -15.26 -19.79
C GLU A 88 -4.45 -14.92 -19.24
N ALA A 89 -3.71 -14.08 -19.98
CA ALA A 89 -2.39 -13.62 -19.58
C ALA A 89 -2.45 -12.77 -18.31
N TYR A 90 -3.49 -11.93 -18.15
CA TYR A 90 -3.76 -11.19 -16.92
C TYR A 90 -3.94 -12.14 -15.74
N GLN A 91 -4.76 -13.18 -15.91
CA GLN A 91 -5.04 -14.16 -14.85
C GLN A 91 -3.81 -14.96 -14.47
N THR A 92 -2.97 -15.33 -15.44
CA THR A 92 -1.69 -16.00 -15.19
C THR A 92 -0.75 -15.13 -14.37
N ARG A 93 -0.56 -13.87 -14.76
CA ARG A 93 0.26 -12.91 -13.99
C ARG A 93 -0.31 -12.66 -12.60
N ALA A 94 -1.64 -12.56 -12.46
CA ALA A 94 -2.29 -12.36 -11.17
C ALA A 94 -2.03 -13.55 -10.21
N LYS A 95 -2.05 -14.78 -10.73
CA LYS A 95 -1.68 -15.98 -9.96
C LYS A 95 -0.22 -15.95 -9.54
N ILE A 96 0.70 -15.63 -10.46
CA ILE A 96 2.14 -15.51 -10.15
C ILE A 96 2.36 -14.46 -9.05
N HIS A 97 1.79 -13.26 -9.22
CA HIS A 97 1.88 -12.17 -8.24
C HIS A 97 1.36 -12.60 -6.86
N LYS A 98 0.20 -13.28 -6.82
CA LYS A 98 -0.37 -13.79 -5.56
C LYS A 98 0.54 -14.80 -4.86
N TYR A 99 1.06 -15.79 -5.59
CA TYR A 99 1.92 -16.81 -5.00
C TYR A 99 3.29 -16.28 -4.61
N ALA A 100 3.88 -15.40 -5.42
CA ALA A 100 5.12 -14.70 -5.08
C ALA A 100 4.94 -13.90 -3.78
N SER A 101 3.88 -13.08 -3.70
CA SER A 101 3.55 -12.32 -2.49
C SER A 101 3.37 -13.21 -1.25
N PHE A 102 2.74 -14.39 -1.41
CA PHE A 102 2.55 -15.33 -0.31
C PHE A 102 3.87 -15.98 0.14
N ALA A 103 4.74 -16.33 -0.80
CA ALA A 103 6.05 -16.93 -0.52
C ALA A 103 7.02 -15.94 0.16
N THR A 104 6.85 -14.64 -0.04
CA THR A 104 7.63 -13.60 0.65
C THR A 104 7.50 -13.67 2.17
N LEU A 105 6.32 -14.00 2.71
CA LEU A 105 6.07 -14.00 4.16
C LEU A 105 7.01 -14.93 4.96
N PRO A 106 7.11 -16.24 4.66
CA PRO A 106 8.04 -17.11 5.37
C PRO A 106 9.51 -16.76 5.10
N LEU A 107 9.85 -16.24 3.90
CA LEU A 107 11.21 -15.83 3.59
C LEU A 107 11.64 -14.63 4.44
N VAL A 108 10.82 -13.59 4.52
CA VAL A 108 11.07 -12.42 5.36
C VAL A 108 11.12 -12.79 6.85
N GLY A 109 10.22 -13.66 7.31
CA GLY A 109 10.26 -14.17 8.69
C GLY A 109 11.59 -14.86 9.01
N THR A 110 12.07 -15.70 8.08
CA THR A 110 13.37 -16.37 8.22
C THR A 110 14.52 -15.37 8.19
N GLU A 111 14.45 -14.37 7.30
CA GLU A 111 15.45 -13.32 7.15
C GLU A 111 15.60 -12.47 8.43
N LEU A 112 14.50 -12.17 9.11
CA LEU A 112 14.52 -11.48 10.41
C LEU A 112 15.23 -12.30 11.49
N LEU A 113 14.98 -13.62 11.53
CA LEU A 113 15.63 -14.52 12.48
C LEU A 113 17.13 -14.67 12.19
N VAL A 114 17.50 -14.88 10.93
CA VAL A 114 18.90 -15.01 10.50
C VAL A 114 19.64 -13.69 10.69
N GLY A 115 19.01 -12.56 10.36
CA GLY A 115 19.53 -11.21 10.60
C GLY A 115 19.78 -10.92 12.08
N GLN A 116 18.88 -11.36 12.98
CA GLN A 116 19.09 -11.24 14.43
C GLN A 116 20.25 -12.12 14.92
N SER A 117 20.36 -13.36 14.42
CA SER A 117 21.50 -14.24 14.71
C SER A 117 22.82 -13.62 14.26
N LEU A 118 22.85 -13.02 13.06
CA LEU A 118 24.00 -12.32 12.52
C LEU A 118 24.34 -11.07 13.34
N TYR A 119 23.33 -10.33 13.80
CA TYR A 119 23.51 -9.16 14.67
C TYR A 119 24.24 -9.54 15.98
N ASN A 120 23.83 -10.64 16.59
CA ASN A 120 24.31 -11.10 17.90
C ASN A 120 25.66 -11.83 17.81
N SER A 121 25.84 -12.69 16.81
CA SER A 121 26.99 -13.61 16.72
C SER A 121 28.07 -13.18 15.73
N GLY A 122 27.73 -12.36 14.73
CA GLY A 122 28.63 -12.04 13.62
C GLY A 122 29.04 -13.25 12.76
N SER A 123 28.37 -14.40 12.90
CA SER A 123 28.81 -15.65 12.28
C SER A 123 28.78 -15.63 10.74
N THR A 124 29.79 -16.22 10.13
CA THR A 124 29.93 -16.29 8.66
C THR A 124 28.79 -17.07 8.00
N SER A 125 28.33 -18.17 8.62
CA SER A 125 27.22 -18.97 8.11
C SER A 125 25.89 -18.21 8.16
N ALA A 126 25.60 -17.48 9.24
CA ALA A 126 24.42 -16.60 9.29
C ALA A 126 24.53 -15.49 8.25
N ARG A 127 25.73 -14.93 8.01
CA ARG A 127 25.93 -13.92 6.96
C ARG A 127 25.63 -14.48 5.57
N SER A 128 26.16 -15.66 5.22
CA SER A 128 25.90 -16.26 3.91
C SER A 128 24.41 -16.61 3.74
N ALA A 129 23.77 -17.13 4.80
CA ALA A 129 22.35 -17.44 4.78
C ALA A 129 21.50 -16.16 4.61
N HIS A 130 21.84 -15.10 5.33
CA HIS A 130 21.19 -13.79 5.24
C HIS A 130 21.28 -13.23 3.82
N ILE A 131 22.48 -13.21 3.24
CA ILE A 131 22.67 -12.70 1.87
C ILE A 131 21.89 -13.54 0.86
N ALA A 132 21.88 -14.87 0.99
CA ALA A 132 21.16 -15.75 0.08
C ALA A 132 19.63 -15.55 0.17
N LEU A 133 19.09 -15.46 1.39
CA LEU A 133 17.68 -15.20 1.63
C LEU A 133 17.27 -13.81 1.14
N GLY A 134 18.03 -12.77 1.50
CA GLY A 134 17.82 -11.40 1.04
C GLY A 134 17.82 -11.28 -0.47
N ALA A 135 18.78 -11.91 -1.17
CA ALA A 135 18.80 -11.95 -2.63
C ALA A 135 17.55 -12.65 -3.21
N GLY A 136 17.12 -13.75 -2.61
CA GLY A 136 15.89 -14.45 -3.00
C GLY A 136 14.64 -13.58 -2.83
N ILE A 137 14.53 -12.85 -1.72
CA ILE A 137 13.42 -11.92 -1.45
C ILE A 137 13.40 -10.80 -2.48
N VAL A 138 14.54 -10.16 -2.74
CA VAL A 138 14.65 -9.08 -3.75
C VAL A 138 14.25 -9.59 -5.14
N GLY A 139 14.72 -10.77 -5.54
CA GLY A 139 14.34 -11.38 -6.81
C GLY A 139 12.84 -11.65 -6.90
N LEU A 140 12.22 -12.14 -5.82
CA LEU A 140 10.80 -12.41 -5.77
C LEU A 140 9.96 -11.14 -5.84
N PHE A 141 10.39 -10.06 -5.16
CA PHE A 141 9.79 -8.73 -5.28
C PHE A 141 9.87 -8.19 -6.71
N ALA A 142 11.02 -8.32 -7.38
CA ALA A 142 11.15 -7.89 -8.77
C ALA A 142 10.13 -8.58 -9.70
N VAL A 143 9.95 -9.90 -9.57
CA VAL A 143 8.92 -10.65 -10.32
C VAL A 143 7.52 -10.15 -9.96
N ASN A 144 7.26 -9.93 -8.67
CA ASN A 144 5.98 -9.43 -8.19
C ASN A 144 5.66 -8.05 -8.77
N THR A 145 6.63 -7.15 -8.81
CA THR A 145 6.47 -5.79 -9.33
C THR A 145 6.23 -5.77 -10.83
N VAL A 146 6.99 -6.55 -11.60
CA VAL A 146 6.76 -6.64 -13.06
C VAL A 146 5.35 -7.16 -13.35
N THR A 147 4.94 -8.24 -12.70
CA THR A 147 3.59 -8.82 -12.90
C THR A 147 2.48 -7.89 -12.42
N GLY A 148 2.70 -7.18 -11.31
CA GLY A 148 1.75 -6.22 -10.75
C GLY A 148 1.57 -4.98 -11.61
N VAL A 149 2.67 -4.35 -12.05
CA VAL A 149 2.64 -3.17 -12.94
C VAL A 149 1.99 -3.52 -14.27
N TRP A 150 2.30 -4.69 -14.83
CA TRP A 150 1.69 -5.14 -16.09
C TRP A 150 0.18 -5.33 -15.95
N ASN A 151 -0.28 -5.96 -14.86
CA ASN A 151 -1.70 -6.14 -14.59
C ASN A 151 -2.40 -4.80 -14.28
N LEU A 152 -1.73 -3.87 -13.60
CA LEU A 152 -2.25 -2.53 -13.36
C LEU A 152 -2.44 -1.76 -14.67
N TRP A 153 -1.48 -1.87 -15.59
CA TRP A 153 -1.57 -1.25 -16.91
C TRP A 153 -2.73 -1.81 -17.74
N GLU A 154 -2.88 -3.13 -17.78
CA GLU A 154 -3.96 -3.78 -18.52
C GLU A 154 -5.35 -3.46 -17.93
N SER A 155 -5.46 -3.38 -16.61
CA SER A 155 -6.71 -3.05 -15.91
C SER A 155 -6.99 -1.56 -15.77
N ARG A 156 -6.20 -0.68 -16.40
CA ARG A 156 -6.29 0.79 -16.20
C ARG A 156 -7.65 1.41 -16.54
N THR A 157 -8.40 0.77 -17.42
CA THR A 157 -9.74 1.20 -17.86
C THR A 157 -10.86 0.58 -17.03
N ASN A 158 -10.56 -0.37 -16.13
CA ASN A 158 -11.53 -0.94 -15.21
C ASN A 158 -11.78 0.03 -14.05
N PRO A 159 -13.00 0.60 -13.91
CA PRO A 159 -13.30 1.52 -12.82
C PRO A 159 -13.47 0.79 -11.48
N ALA A 160 -13.80 -0.51 -11.50
CA ALA A 160 -13.89 -1.31 -10.29
C ALA A 160 -12.50 -1.40 -9.66
N ASP A 161 -12.42 -1.10 -8.36
CA ASP A 161 -11.26 -1.37 -7.52
C ASP A 161 -9.96 -0.63 -7.86
N ARG A 162 -10.00 0.34 -8.76
CA ARG A 162 -8.82 1.11 -9.21
C ARG A 162 -8.04 1.73 -8.05
N LYS A 163 -8.73 2.28 -7.04
CA LYS A 163 -8.08 2.92 -5.89
C LYS A 163 -7.19 1.95 -5.11
N ARG A 164 -7.69 0.75 -4.79
CA ARG A 164 -6.91 -0.24 -4.03
C ARG A 164 -5.72 -0.75 -4.83
N HIS A 165 -5.88 -0.94 -6.15
CA HIS A 165 -4.77 -1.37 -7.02
C HIS A 165 -3.66 -0.32 -7.10
N VAL A 166 -4.03 0.97 -7.17
CA VAL A 166 -3.07 2.08 -7.19
C VAL A 166 -2.35 2.21 -5.83
N ILE A 167 -3.09 2.17 -4.71
CA ILE A 167 -2.50 2.25 -3.37
C ILE A 167 -1.55 1.07 -3.14
N HIS A 168 -1.98 -0.15 -3.47
CA HIS A 168 -1.14 -1.34 -3.40
C HIS A 168 0.13 -1.20 -4.24
N GLY A 169 0.00 -0.79 -5.50
CA GLY A 169 1.14 -0.61 -6.41
C GLY A 169 2.14 0.43 -5.90
N LEU A 170 1.65 1.55 -5.34
CA LEU A 170 2.50 2.58 -4.76
C LEU A 170 3.26 2.07 -3.53
N LEU A 171 2.58 1.36 -2.62
CA LEU A 171 3.21 0.75 -1.44
C LEU A 171 4.27 -0.29 -1.84
N MET A 172 3.99 -1.09 -2.88
CA MET A 172 4.94 -2.08 -3.38
C MET A 172 6.16 -1.43 -4.04
N LEU A 173 5.99 -0.38 -4.84
CA LEU A 173 7.12 0.37 -5.42
C LEU A 173 7.97 1.06 -4.34
N ALA A 174 7.33 1.63 -3.31
CA ALA A 174 8.04 2.21 -2.18
C ALA A 174 8.83 1.13 -1.41
N SER A 175 8.24 -0.06 -1.23
CA SER A 175 8.94 -1.21 -0.64
C SER A 175 10.14 -1.66 -1.48
N ASP A 176 10.01 -1.70 -2.81
CA ASP A 176 11.12 -2.07 -3.71
C ASP A 176 12.28 -1.09 -3.61
N ALA A 177 11.98 0.21 -3.61
CA ALA A 177 12.98 1.25 -3.42
C ALA A 177 13.68 1.10 -2.06
N GLY A 178 12.92 0.76 -1.02
CA GLY A 178 13.44 0.44 0.30
C GLY A 178 14.36 -0.79 0.29
N PHE A 179 13.98 -1.91 -0.33
CA PHE A 179 14.86 -3.09 -0.45
C PHE A 179 16.13 -2.82 -1.27
N ALA A 180 16.04 -2.01 -2.31
CA ALA A 180 17.22 -1.56 -3.05
C ALA A 180 18.15 -0.75 -2.13
N ALA A 181 17.60 0.17 -1.32
CA ALA A 181 18.35 0.94 -0.33
C ALA A 181 18.94 0.05 0.79
N THR A 182 18.20 -0.95 1.27
CA THR A 182 18.70 -1.97 2.22
C THR A 182 19.93 -2.69 1.64
N SER A 183 19.89 -3.08 0.37
CA SER A 183 21.01 -3.76 -0.29
C SER A 183 22.26 -2.89 -0.38
N MET A 184 22.09 -1.57 -0.58
CA MET A 184 23.20 -0.61 -0.65
C MET A 184 23.80 -0.27 0.72
N THR A 185 23.06 -0.50 1.80
CA THR A 185 23.45 -0.10 3.16
C THR A 185 24.04 -1.24 3.98
N GLY A 186 24.20 -2.42 3.35
CA GLY A 186 24.90 -3.55 3.96
C GLY A 186 26.37 -3.20 4.26
N PRO A 187 26.87 -3.44 5.49
CA PRO A 187 28.23 -3.08 5.84
C PRO A 187 29.28 -3.90 5.07
N GLY A 188 30.20 -3.21 4.40
CA GLY A 188 31.38 -3.78 3.75
C GLY A 188 32.51 -4.09 4.75
N HIS A 189 33.41 -5.01 4.38
CA HIS A 189 34.53 -5.43 5.23
C HIS A 189 35.48 -4.26 5.53
N GLY A 190 35.64 -3.88 6.80
CA GLY A 190 36.55 -2.79 7.23
C GLY A 190 37.16 -3.05 8.61
N ARG A 191 38.49 -2.91 8.70
CA ARG A 191 39.31 -3.13 9.92
C ARG A 191 39.30 -1.90 10.83
N ASN A 192 39.27 -2.21 12.13
CA ASN A 192 39.23 -1.38 13.33
C ASN A 192 40.01 -0.05 13.30
N THR A 193 39.26 1.04 13.19
CA THR A 193 39.58 2.35 13.80
C THR A 193 38.30 2.85 14.51
N THR A 194 38.42 3.65 15.57
CA THR A 194 37.26 4.10 16.37
C THR A 194 36.20 4.79 15.51
N THR A 195 36.60 5.57 14.50
CA THR A 195 35.70 6.19 13.52
C THR A 195 34.98 5.17 12.64
N GLN A 196 35.65 4.09 12.20
CA GLN A 196 35.01 3.02 11.43
C GLN A 196 33.98 2.23 12.26
N SER A 197 34.24 2.04 13.55
CA SER A 197 33.31 1.30 14.42
C SER A 197 31.96 1.98 14.54
N GLN A 198 31.95 3.32 14.65
CA GLN A 198 30.71 4.11 14.67
C GLN A 198 30.00 4.05 13.32
N THR A 199 30.72 4.25 12.22
CA THR A 199 30.15 4.13 10.86
C THR A 199 29.52 2.76 10.61
N PHE A 200 30.13 1.68 11.12
CA PHE A 200 29.59 0.33 11.00
C PHE A 200 28.31 0.12 11.83
N ILE A 201 28.26 0.65 13.06
CA ILE A 201 27.06 0.60 13.91
C ILE A 201 25.91 1.37 13.25
N ASP A 202 26.21 2.57 12.74
CA ASP A 202 25.24 3.41 12.03
C ASP A 202 24.69 2.70 10.79
N GLN A 203 25.57 2.16 9.94
CA GLN A 203 25.16 1.39 8.74
C GLN A 203 24.29 0.19 9.09
N ARG A 204 24.63 -0.57 10.14
CA ARG A 204 23.83 -1.72 10.56
C ARG A 204 22.44 -1.31 11.03
N SER A 205 22.35 -0.26 11.84
CA SER A 205 21.07 0.25 12.34
C SER A 205 20.21 0.81 11.21
N LEU A 206 20.83 1.52 10.26
CA LEU A 206 20.19 2.05 9.07
C LEU A 206 19.68 0.91 8.18
N HIS A 207 20.53 -0.08 7.85
CA HIS A 207 20.15 -1.25 7.06
C HIS A 207 18.90 -1.95 7.64
N ARG A 208 18.91 -2.22 8.96
CA ARG A 208 17.78 -2.83 9.66
C ARG A 208 16.53 -1.96 9.61
N THR A 209 16.66 -0.65 9.82
CA THR A 209 15.55 0.29 9.83
C THR A 209 14.87 0.36 8.46
N ILE A 210 15.65 0.47 7.39
CA ILE A 210 15.12 0.46 6.02
C ILE A 210 14.47 -0.89 5.72
N ALA A 211 15.12 -2.01 6.09
CA ALA A 211 14.57 -3.35 5.86
C ALA A 211 13.18 -3.54 6.51
N ILE A 212 13.06 -3.24 7.81
CA ILE A 212 11.80 -3.39 8.56
C ILE A 212 10.72 -2.47 7.99
N THR A 213 11.07 -1.23 7.66
CA THR A 213 10.14 -0.27 7.06
C THR A 213 9.61 -0.78 5.72
N SER A 214 10.50 -1.30 4.86
CA SER A 214 10.15 -1.85 3.54
C SER A 214 9.22 -3.05 3.67
N ILE A 215 9.56 -3.99 4.57
CA ILE A 215 8.71 -5.14 4.89
C ILE A 215 7.33 -4.69 5.37
N GLY A 216 7.27 -3.66 6.21
CA GLY A 216 6.03 -3.05 6.68
C GLY A 216 5.17 -2.50 5.54
N LEU A 217 5.76 -1.74 4.61
CA LEU A 217 5.08 -1.19 3.44
C LEU A 217 4.52 -2.30 2.54
N ALA A 218 5.33 -3.33 2.25
CA ALA A 218 4.87 -4.48 1.48
C ALA A 218 3.72 -5.21 2.17
N THR A 219 3.84 -5.45 3.48
CA THR A 219 2.79 -6.12 4.26
C THR A 219 1.49 -5.31 4.25
N ALA A 220 1.58 -3.99 4.43
CA ALA A 220 0.42 -3.10 4.33
C ALA A 220 -0.20 -3.16 2.93
N GLY A 221 0.60 -3.11 1.86
CA GLY A 221 0.13 -3.25 0.49
C GLY A 221 -0.59 -4.58 0.25
N TYR A 222 -0.07 -5.68 0.79
CA TYR A 222 -0.73 -6.99 0.75
C TYR A 222 -2.10 -6.97 1.45
N LEU A 223 -2.17 -6.38 2.65
CA LEU A 223 -3.43 -6.27 3.41
C LEU A 223 -4.48 -5.40 2.72
N VAL A 224 -4.08 -4.32 2.03
CA VAL A 224 -4.99 -3.48 1.22
C VAL A 224 -5.72 -4.32 0.17
N MET A 225 -5.02 -5.26 -0.47
CA MET A 225 -5.62 -6.17 -1.45
C MET A 225 -6.47 -7.26 -0.81
N LEU A 226 -6.09 -7.75 0.38
CA LEU A 226 -6.80 -8.82 1.08
C LEU A 226 -8.13 -8.35 1.69
N ILE A 227 -8.16 -7.16 2.30
CA ILE A 227 -9.37 -6.64 2.97
C ILE A 227 -10.39 -6.16 1.95
N GLY A 228 -9.93 -5.59 0.84
CA GLY A 228 -10.80 -5.05 -0.21
C GLY A 228 -11.43 -6.07 -1.13
N SER A 229 -11.15 -7.38 -0.99
CA SER A 229 -11.65 -8.43 -1.89
C SER A 229 -12.93 -9.14 -1.41
N HIS A 230 -13.68 -8.52 -0.48
CA HIS A 230 -14.91 -9.05 0.10
C HIS A 230 -16.15 -8.29 -0.37
#